data_AF-A0A9W7Q2W1-F1
#
_entry.id   AF-A0A9W7Q2W1-F1
#
_cell.length_a   1.000
_cell.length_b   1.000
_cell.length_c   1.000
_cell.angle_alpha   90.00
_cell.angle_beta   90.00
_cell.angle_gamma   90.00
#
_symmetry.space_group_name_H-M   'P 1'
#
loop_
_entity.id
_entity.type
_entity.pdbx_description
1 polymer ?
#
loop_
_entity_poly.entity_id
_entity_poly.type
_entity_poly.pdbx_seq_one_letter_code
_entity_poly.pdbx_strand_id
1 'polypeptide(L)'
;MEAYYKERYHIIESLKRKYSIIWFAKIVGVHRSSYYKLIHTKGMKNIRIESEKRLKKVIQSIHVEHKEYGYPRVKIALQEEGYFINHKKAYRLMSELNI
;
A
#
# COMPACT_ATOMS: atom_id res chain seq x y z
N MET A 1 4.08 -23.57 9.25
CA MET A 1 2.97 -23.53 8.26
C MET A 1 3.01 -22.28 7.39
N GLU A 2 3.05 -21.08 7.96
CA GLU A 2 2.96 -19.81 7.19
C GLU A 2 4.17 -19.53 6.27
N ALA A 3 5.39 -19.84 6.73
CA ALA A 3 6.63 -19.65 5.95
C ALA A 3 6.66 -20.52 4.68
N TYR A 4 6.11 -21.74 4.75
CA TYR A 4 6.09 -22.72 3.67
C TYR A 4 5.21 -22.28 2.48
N TYR A 5 4.06 -21.67 2.78
CA TYR A 5 3.18 -21.13 1.74
C TYR A 5 3.81 -19.94 1.02
N LYS A 6 4.54 -19.09 1.74
CA LYS A 6 5.19 -17.90 1.16
C LYS A 6 6.24 -18.27 0.12
N GLU A 7 7.03 -19.31 0.38
CA GLU A 7 8.05 -19.82 -0.53
C GLU A 7 7.44 -20.43 -1.80
N ARG A 8 6.40 -21.26 -1.65
CA ARG A 8 5.60 -21.81 -2.77
C ARG A 8 5.05 -20.71 -3.69
N TYR A 9 4.55 -19.61 -3.12
CA TYR A 9 4.05 -18.49 -3.91
C TYR A 9 5.17 -17.70 -4.60
N HIS A 10 6.35 -17.57 -3.99
CA HIS A 10 7.51 -16.91 -4.62
C HIS A 10 8.01 -17.69 -5.83
N ILE A 11 8.03 -19.03 -5.77
CA ILE A 11 8.39 -19.88 -6.90
C ILE A 11 7.41 -19.64 -8.06
N ILE A 12 6.10 -19.66 -7.80
CA ILE A 12 5.07 -19.38 -8.82
C ILE A 12 5.24 -17.98 -9.41
N GLU A 13 5.51 -16.98 -8.58
CA GLU A 13 5.69 -15.59 -9.02
C GLU A 13 6.92 -15.42 -9.93
N SER A 14 8.01 -16.12 -9.65
CA SER A 14 9.23 -16.09 -10.46
C SER A 14 9.08 -16.78 -11.82
N LEU A 15 8.25 -17.84 -11.90
CA LEU A 15 8.09 -18.68 -13.09
C LEU A 15 6.82 -18.40 -13.90
N LYS A 16 5.91 -17.53 -13.42
CA LYS A 16 4.63 -17.18 -14.08
C LYS A 16 4.76 -16.67 -15.51
N ARG A 17 5.94 -16.13 -15.88
CA ARG A 17 6.24 -15.64 -17.24
C ARG A 17 6.61 -16.76 -18.21
N LYS A 18 7.03 -17.92 -17.71
CA LYS A 18 7.53 -19.04 -18.53
C LYS A 18 6.53 -20.20 -18.64
N TYR A 19 5.67 -20.39 -17.64
CA TYR A 19 4.69 -21.49 -17.68
C TYR A 19 3.32 -21.08 -17.14
N SER A 20 2.30 -21.87 -17.46
CA SER A 20 0.93 -21.59 -17.04
C SER A 20 0.75 -21.74 -15.53
N ILE A 21 0.07 -20.76 -14.92
CA ILE A 21 -0.21 -20.73 -13.47
C ILE A 21 -1.07 -21.93 -13.04
N ILE A 22 -1.94 -22.42 -13.94
CA ILE A 22 -2.79 -23.59 -13.71
C ILE A 22 -1.95 -24.83 -13.44
N TRP A 23 -0.90 -25.04 -14.24
CA TRP A 23 -0.01 -26.19 -14.11
C TRP A 23 0.83 -26.10 -12.82
N PHE A 24 1.37 -24.93 -12.50
CA PHE A 24 2.13 -24.73 -11.27
C PHE A 24 1.29 -24.89 -10.00
N ALA A 25 0.07 -24.36 -9.98
CA ALA A 25 -0.82 -24.50 -8.83
C ALA A 25 -1.06 -25.99 -8.49
N LYS A 26 -1.14 -26.84 -9.53
CA LYS A 26 -1.29 -28.29 -9.39
C LYS A 26 -0.03 -28.97 -8.83
N ILE A 27 1.16 -28.61 -9.33
CA ILE A 27 2.44 -29.21 -8.88
C ILE A 27 2.79 -28.79 -7.46
N VAL A 28 2.63 -27.51 -7.16
CA VAL A 28 3.01 -26.91 -5.88
C VAL A 28 1.96 -27.21 -4.79
N GLY A 29 0.80 -27.78 -5.16
CA GLY A 29 -0.26 -28.12 -4.22
C GLY A 29 -0.89 -26.89 -3.57
N VAL A 30 -1.07 -25.81 -4.34
CA VAL A 30 -1.76 -24.58 -3.89
C VAL A 30 -3.06 -24.39 -4.65
N HIS A 31 -4.09 -23.94 -3.96
CA HIS A 31 -5.36 -23.66 -4.61
C HIS A 31 -5.28 -22.39 -5.47
N ARG A 32 -5.83 -22.45 -6.69
CA ARG A 32 -5.79 -21.32 -7.64
C ARG A 32 -6.43 -20.06 -7.06
N SER A 33 -7.56 -20.19 -6.35
CA SER A 33 -8.23 -19.03 -5.75
C SER A 33 -7.37 -18.36 -4.69
N SER A 34 -6.59 -19.13 -3.92
CA SER A 34 -5.66 -18.59 -2.92
C SER A 34 -4.55 -17.77 -3.57
N TYR A 35 -4.01 -18.22 -4.72
CA TYR A 35 -3.03 -17.47 -5.48
C TYR A 35 -3.59 -16.13 -6.00
N TYR A 36 -4.76 -16.15 -6.66
CA TYR A 36 -5.35 -14.90 -7.18
C TYR A 36 -5.80 -13.94 -6.08
N LYS A 37 -6.33 -14.46 -4.95
CA LYS A 37 -6.63 -13.65 -3.77
C LYS A 37 -5.38 -12.94 -3.25
N LEU A 38 -4.26 -13.65 -3.14
CA LEU A 38 -2.99 -13.07 -2.72
C LEU A 38 -2.54 -11.96 -3.67
N ILE A 39 -2.57 -12.20 -4.98
CA ILE A 39 -2.19 -11.20 -6.00
C ILE A 39 -3.06 -9.96 -5.90
N HIS A 40 -4.38 -10.13 -5.79
CA HIS A 40 -5.32 -9.02 -5.64
C HIS A 40 -5.06 -8.22 -4.35
N THR A 41 -4.89 -8.90 -3.22
CA THR A 41 -4.57 -8.26 -1.94
C THR A 41 -3.23 -7.53 -1.98
N LYS A 42 -2.18 -8.13 -2.58
CA LYS A 42 -0.88 -7.47 -2.79
C LYS A 42 -1.03 -6.22 -3.66
N GLY A 43 -1.79 -6.30 -4.76
CA GLY A 43 -2.05 -5.18 -5.65
C GLY A 43 -2.73 -4.00 -4.92
N MET A 44 -3.82 -4.27 -4.21
CA MET A 44 -4.51 -3.25 -3.41
C MET A 44 -3.60 -2.66 -2.31
N LYS A 45 -2.80 -3.50 -1.63
CA LYS A 45 -1.85 -3.04 -0.62
C LYS A 45 -0.83 -2.07 -1.23
N ASN A 46 -0.30 -2.37 -2.41
CA ASN A 46 0.66 -1.51 -3.10
C ASN A 46 0.03 -0.18 -3.53
N ILE A 47 -1.20 -0.21 -4.08
CA ILE A 47 -1.95 1.02 -4.43
C ILE A 47 -2.15 1.91 -3.19
N ARG A 48 -2.47 1.30 -2.05
CA ARG A 48 -2.63 2.02 -0.79
C ARG A 48 -1.30 2.63 -0.31
N ILE A 49 -0.21 1.87 -0.36
CA ILE A 49 1.13 2.37 0.03
C ILE A 49 1.54 3.54 -0.86
N GLU A 50 1.34 3.43 -2.17
CA GLU A 50 1.71 4.48 -3.11
C GLU A 50 0.85 5.74 -2.92
N SER A 51 -0.46 5.60 -2.69
CA SER A 51 -1.33 6.75 -2.40
C SER A 51 -0.97 7.42 -1.08
N GLU A 52 -0.62 6.66 -0.03
CA GLU A 52 -0.13 7.23 1.22
C GLU A 52 1.23 7.92 1.06
N LYS A 53 2.13 7.36 0.23
CA LYS A 53 3.43 7.99 -0.07
C LYS A 53 3.25 9.34 -0.77
N ARG A 54 2.34 9.44 -1.73
CA ARG A 54 2.00 10.72 -2.37
C ARG A 54 1.44 11.71 -1.37
N LEU A 55 0.48 11.27 -0.54
CA LEU A 55 -0.13 12.12 0.47
C LEU A 55 0.89 12.65 1.50
N LYS A 56 1.85 11.82 1.92
CA LYS A 56 2.95 12.25 2.80
C LYS A 56 3.81 13.35 2.18
N LYS A 57 4.11 13.28 0.89
CA LYS A 57 4.88 14.32 0.19
C LYS A 57 4.14 15.67 0.21
N VAL A 58 2.83 15.64 -0.02
CA VAL A 58 1.99 16.84 0.03
C VAL A 58 1.98 17.44 1.44
N ILE A 59 1.77 16.61 2.47
CA ILE A 59 1.84 17.05 3.88
C ILE A 59 3.20 17.71 4.20
N GLN A 60 4.30 17.13 3.74
CA GLN A 60 5.63 17.72 3.91
C GLN A 60 5.75 19.07 3.21
N SER A 61 5.24 19.19 1.98
CA SER A 61 5.23 20.46 1.24
C SER A 61 4.49 21.55 2.01
N ILE A 62 3.26 21.26 2.46
CA ILE A 62 2.43 22.19 3.25
C ILE A 62 3.16 22.57 4.55
N HIS A 63 3.79 21.61 5.24
CA HIS A 63 4.50 21.90 6.48
C HIS A 63 5.77 22.72 6.28
N VAL A 64 6.47 22.55 5.16
CA VAL A 64 7.65 23.38 4.83
C VAL A 64 7.24 24.84 4.59
N GLU A 65 6.11 25.05 3.92
CA GLU A 65 5.53 26.37 3.68
C GLU A 65 4.97 27.00 4.98
N HIS A 66 4.32 26.18 5.81
CA HIS A 66 3.67 26.61 7.04
C HIS A 66 4.04 25.71 8.23
N LYS A 67 5.20 26.01 8.84
CA LYS A 67 5.74 25.20 9.96
C LYS A 67 4.87 25.27 11.22
N GLU A 68 4.11 26.33 11.38
CA GLU A 68 3.18 26.54 12.50
C GLU A 68 1.87 25.77 12.34
N TYR A 69 1.63 25.12 11.21
CA TYR A 69 0.40 24.37 10.98
C TYR A 69 0.42 23.02 11.68
N GLY A 70 -0.40 22.91 12.71
CA GLY A 70 -0.81 21.61 13.26
C GLY A 70 -1.78 20.88 12.32
N TYR A 71 -2.09 19.62 12.66
CA TYR A 71 -2.92 18.74 11.82
C TYR A 71 -4.30 19.30 11.39
N PRO A 72 -5.00 20.15 12.17
CA PRO A 72 -6.27 20.71 11.71
C PRO A 72 -6.09 21.63 10.51
N ARG A 73 -5.03 22.45 10.49
CA ARG A 73 -4.72 23.39 9.41
C ARG A 73 -4.18 22.66 8.18
N VAL A 74 -3.30 21.68 8.39
CA VAL A 74 -2.82 20.80 7.29
C VAL A 74 -3.98 20.07 6.62
N LYS A 75 -5.00 19.63 7.38
CA LYS A 75 -6.19 19.00 6.79
C LYS A 75 -6.95 19.96 5.86
N ILE A 76 -7.06 21.24 6.23
CA ILE A 76 -7.75 22.24 5.40
C ILE A 76 -6.95 22.49 4.12
N ALA A 77 -5.64 22.72 4.22
CA ALA A 77 -4.77 22.88 3.06
C ALA A 77 -4.80 21.64 2.13
N LEU A 78 -4.84 20.43 2.71
CA LEU A 78 -5.03 19.20 1.94
C LEU A 78 -6.37 19.18 1.19
N GLN A 79 -7.46 19.69 1.77
CA GLN A 79 -8.74 19.77 1.09
C GLN A 79 -8.73 20.79 -0.06
N GLU A 80 -8.02 21.90 0.10
CA GLU A 80 -7.79 22.90 -0.96
C GLU A 80 -6.98 22.31 -2.12
N GLU A 81 -6.05 21.41 -1.82
CA GLU A 81 -5.32 20.59 -2.82
C GLU A 81 -6.13 19.39 -3.37
N GLY A 82 -7.39 19.21 -2.95
CA GLY A 82 -8.29 18.16 -3.44
C GLY A 82 -8.19 16.81 -2.69
N TYR A 83 -7.44 16.74 -1.60
CA TYR A 83 -7.33 15.55 -0.74
C TYR A 83 -8.33 15.57 0.42
N PHE A 84 -9.44 14.85 0.25
CA PHE A 84 -10.43 14.68 1.30
C PHE A 84 -10.09 13.49 2.21
N ILE A 85 -9.34 13.77 3.29
CA ILE A 85 -8.95 12.75 4.27
C ILE A 85 -9.57 12.98 5.65
N ASN A 86 -9.74 11.89 6.40
CA ASN A 86 -10.16 11.95 7.80
C ASN A 86 -9.07 12.61 8.66
N HIS A 87 -9.46 13.41 9.66
CA HIS A 87 -8.56 14.05 10.61
C HIS A 87 -7.64 13.03 11.32
N LYS A 88 -8.13 11.83 11.63
CA LYS A 88 -7.30 10.75 12.22
C LYS A 88 -6.19 10.31 11.28
N LYS A 89 -6.46 10.28 9.97
CA LYS A 89 -5.47 9.90 8.96
C LYS A 89 -4.42 11.02 8.81
N ALA A 90 -4.85 12.28 8.78
CA ALA A 90 -3.93 13.42 8.76
C ALA A 90 -2.97 13.39 9.97
N TYR A 91 -3.53 13.24 11.18
CA TYR A 91 -2.76 13.14 12.41
C TYR A 91 -1.75 11.99 12.39
N ARG A 92 -2.18 10.78 12.03
CA ARG A 92 -1.28 9.62 11.93
C ARG A 92 -0.13 9.89 10.94
N LEU A 93 -0.44 10.42 9.76
CA LEU A 93 0.57 10.65 8.72
C LEU A 93 1.57 11.73 9.13
N MET A 94 1.13 12.80 9.80
CA MET A 94 2.03 13.83 10.35
C MET A 94 2.92 13.25 11.46
N SER A 95 2.35 12.48 12.38
CA SER A 95 3.13 11.80 13.42
C SER A 95 4.18 10.84 12.84
N GLU A 96 3.84 10.08 11.79
CA GLU A 96 4.81 9.22 11.08
C GLU A 96 5.91 10.01 10.34
N LEU A 97 5.70 11.30 10.11
CA LEU A 97 6.66 12.20 9.49
C LEU A 97 7.45 13.02 10.53
N ASN A 98 7.18 12.84 11.83
CA ASN A 98 7.70 13.65 12.92
C ASN A 98 7.40 15.15 12.77
N ILE A 99 6.17 15.45 12.31
CA ILE A 99 5.58 16.79 12.19
C ILE A 99 4.46 16.94 13.22
#